data_AF-A0A1D3LJG7-F1
#
_entry.id   AF-A0A1D3LJG7-F1
#
_cell.length_a   1.000
_cell.length_b   1.000
_cell.length_c   1.000
_cell.angle_alpha   90.00
_cell.angle_beta   90.00
_cell.angle_gamma   90.00
#
_symmetry.space_group_name_H-M   'P 1'
#
loop_
_entity.id
_entity.type
_entity.pdbx_description
1 polymer ?
#
loop_
_entity_poly.entity_id
_entity_poly.type
_entity_poly.pdbx_seq_one_letter_code
_entity_poly.pdbx_strand_id
1 'polypeptide(L)'
;MKLINENNNNNNILNLDAQIINDILKENFQLGKEGRLARILSEFFTVQDCLRNEGIFFTIVIFGSSRAISYEKYESNKIKYENQLKEFHEKQKDNIPLSDTEIKQYEQVKNDLDRLEKLKWSIKYYSQISELCKKLTLFFETQEGQDVVKNMLPQLPKSHYLFKNKNFETQENGKIKQPNKINVAVCTGGGPGFMEAANKGSKEANGKSLGFSIKLPFEKGPNPYIDENLSFVFHYFFTRKFWLVYLSLAFIIMPGGFGTLDELMEILALKQCKKFKRNVPIILFGKQFWKSIINFDMLVEYGLTHIEDVDSLFITDSIDEAYECVINFLKNSNSTTPKEVKDSS
;
A
#
# COMPACT_ATOMS: atom_id res chain seq x y z
N MET A 1 -11.82 -31.73 -3.04
CA MET A 1 -11.22 -33.00 -3.50
C MET A 1 -11.55 -34.05 -2.44
N LYS A 2 -12.44 -35.00 -2.74
CA LYS A 2 -12.87 -36.03 -1.77
C LYS A 2 -11.93 -37.23 -1.93
N LEU A 3 -11.15 -37.55 -0.91
CA LEU A 3 -10.57 -38.88 -0.79
C LEU A 3 -11.69 -39.79 -0.29
N ILE A 4 -12.34 -40.48 -1.22
CA ILE A 4 -13.28 -41.55 -0.92
C ILE A 4 -12.42 -42.80 -0.72
N ASN A 5 -12.20 -43.18 0.54
CA ASN A 5 -12.01 -44.59 0.85
C ASN A 5 -13.40 -45.17 1.09
N GLU A 6 -13.85 -46.00 0.15
CA GLU A 6 -15.06 -46.79 0.29
C GLU A 6 -14.88 -47.76 1.45
N ASN A 7 -15.64 -47.56 2.52
CA ASN A 7 -16.29 -48.64 3.27
C ASN A 7 -17.32 -48.08 4.29
N ASN A 8 -18.59 -48.38 4.02
CA ASN A 8 -19.72 -48.60 4.95
C ASN A 8 -19.98 -47.62 6.11
N ASN A 9 -21.01 -46.77 5.95
CA ASN A 9 -22.24 -46.68 6.77
C ASN A 9 -22.82 -45.25 6.78
N ASN A 10 -24.03 -45.12 6.24
CA ASN A 10 -24.75 -43.85 6.00
C ASN A 10 -25.29 -43.13 7.26
N ASN A 11 -24.78 -43.41 8.46
CA ASN A 11 -25.15 -42.68 9.69
C ASN A 11 -24.01 -41.85 10.32
N ASN A 12 -22.78 -41.89 9.77
CA ASN A 12 -21.62 -41.19 10.34
C ASN A 12 -21.28 -39.84 9.70
N ILE A 13 -21.92 -39.46 8.60
CA ILE A 13 -21.52 -38.27 7.81
C ILE A 13 -21.81 -36.97 8.59
N LEU A 14 -22.97 -36.89 9.27
CA LEU A 14 -23.34 -35.72 10.09
C LEU A 14 -22.45 -35.56 11.33
N ASN A 15 -21.92 -36.65 11.87
CA ASN A 15 -21.07 -36.63 13.07
C ASN A 15 -19.62 -36.27 12.73
N LEU A 16 -19.16 -36.67 11.54
CA LEU A 16 -17.84 -36.32 11.02
C LEU A 16 -17.71 -34.81 10.77
N ASP A 17 -18.75 -34.18 10.22
CA ASP A 17 -18.77 -32.73 9.98
C ASP A 17 -18.69 -31.93 11.29
N ALA A 18 -19.44 -32.34 12.32
CA ALA A 18 -19.40 -31.69 13.63
C ALA A 18 -18.04 -31.87 14.32
N GLN A 19 -17.42 -33.04 14.16
CA GLN A 19 -16.10 -33.34 14.72
C GLN A 19 -14.99 -32.56 14.01
N ILE A 20 -15.04 -32.45 12.67
CA ILE A 20 -14.13 -31.60 11.89
C ILE A 20 -14.26 -30.13 12.30
N ILE A 21 -15.49 -29.63 12.46
CA ILE A 21 -15.73 -28.26 12.93
C ILE A 21 -15.14 -28.07 14.32
N ASN A 22 -15.38 -29.00 15.24
CA ASN A 22 -14.82 -28.94 16.60
C ASN A 22 -13.28 -29.00 16.58
N ASP A 23 -12.68 -29.80 15.70
CA ASP A 23 -11.22 -29.89 15.54
C ASP A 23 -10.62 -28.59 14.96
N ILE A 24 -11.31 -27.94 14.02
CA ILE A 24 -10.94 -26.60 13.51
C ILE A 24 -11.08 -25.53 14.60
N LEU A 25 -12.07 -25.67 15.47
CA LEU A 25 -12.32 -24.74 16.58
C LEU A 25 -11.33 -24.89 17.74
N LYS A 26 -10.55 -25.98 17.79
CA LYS A 26 -9.49 -26.14 18.80
C LYS A 26 -8.40 -25.09 18.60
N GLU A 27 -8.04 -24.41 19.69
CA GLU A 27 -7.01 -23.37 19.72
C GLU A 27 -5.65 -23.87 19.14
N ASN A 28 -5.33 -25.14 19.39
CA ASN A 28 -4.13 -25.79 18.85
C ASN A 28 -4.11 -25.86 17.32
N PHE A 29 -5.27 -26.06 16.67
CA PHE A 29 -5.37 -26.00 15.20
C PHE A 29 -5.32 -24.54 14.72
N GLN A 30 -6.09 -23.67 15.37
CA GLN A 30 -6.22 -22.25 15.01
C GLN A 30 -4.92 -21.45 15.13
N LEU A 31 -4.00 -21.84 16.00
CA LEU A 31 -2.68 -21.20 16.15
C LEU A 31 -1.53 -22.08 15.64
N GLY A 32 -1.78 -23.38 15.47
CA GLY A 32 -0.81 -24.35 14.99
C GLY A 32 -0.46 -24.23 13.51
N LYS A 33 0.46 -25.10 13.07
CA LYS A 33 0.90 -25.20 11.67
C LYS A 33 -0.22 -25.63 10.73
N GLU A 34 -1.12 -26.48 11.20
CA GLU A 34 -2.22 -27.06 10.41
C GLU A 34 -3.25 -26.00 9.99
N GLY A 35 -3.61 -25.08 10.90
CA GLY A 35 -4.51 -23.96 10.58
C GLY A 35 -3.84 -22.82 9.79
N ARG A 36 -2.52 -22.87 9.54
CA ARG A 36 -1.80 -21.78 8.88
C ARG A 36 -2.35 -21.46 7.48
N LEU A 37 -2.63 -22.49 6.68
CA LEU A 37 -3.17 -22.29 5.33
C LEU A 37 -4.57 -21.67 5.36
N ALA A 38 -5.40 -22.07 6.32
CA ALA A 38 -6.71 -21.47 6.52
C ALA A 38 -6.58 -19.97 6.87
N ARG A 39 -5.67 -19.60 7.79
CA ARG A 39 -5.40 -18.19 8.15
C ARG A 39 -4.92 -17.36 6.95
N ILE A 40 -4.02 -17.92 6.13
CA ILE A 40 -3.54 -17.26 4.90
C ILE A 40 -4.71 -17.01 3.94
N LEU A 41 -5.54 -18.02 3.68
CA LEU A 41 -6.70 -17.89 2.80
C LEU A 41 -7.71 -16.88 3.36
N SER A 42 -7.93 -16.86 4.68
CA SER A 42 -8.77 -15.86 5.33
C SER A 42 -8.27 -14.44 5.08
N GLU A 43 -6.97 -14.17 5.20
CA GLU A 43 -6.42 -12.83 4.88
C GLU A 43 -6.67 -12.43 3.41
N PHE A 44 -6.61 -13.39 2.47
CA PHE A 44 -6.96 -13.10 1.08
C PHE A 44 -8.45 -12.76 0.92
N PHE A 45 -9.35 -13.65 1.34
CA PHE A 45 -10.77 -13.47 1.08
C PHE A 45 -11.38 -12.29 1.85
N THR A 46 -10.98 -12.07 3.10
CA THR A 46 -11.50 -10.95 3.90
C THR A 46 -11.18 -9.60 3.26
N VAL A 47 -9.94 -9.39 2.80
CA VAL A 47 -9.56 -8.14 2.12
C VAL A 47 -10.38 -7.96 0.84
N GLN A 48 -10.48 -9.00 0.02
CA GLN A 48 -11.26 -8.96 -1.21
C GLN A 48 -12.71 -8.56 -0.96
N ASP A 49 -13.38 -9.18 -0.01
CA ASP A 49 -14.78 -8.94 0.29
C ASP A 49 -15.01 -7.54 0.86
N CYS A 50 -14.15 -7.07 1.78
CA CYS A 50 -14.22 -5.73 2.33
C CYS A 50 -14.06 -4.65 1.24
N LEU A 51 -13.04 -4.78 0.37
CA LEU A 51 -12.85 -3.84 -0.73
C LEU A 51 -14.05 -3.80 -1.68
N ARG A 52 -14.60 -4.98 -2.02
CA ARG A 52 -15.79 -5.07 -2.87
C ARG A 52 -16.99 -4.43 -2.21
N ASN A 53 -17.22 -4.65 -0.92
CA ASN A 53 -18.33 -4.03 -0.18
C ASN A 53 -18.27 -2.50 -0.20
N GLU A 54 -17.05 -1.95 -0.23
CA GLU A 54 -16.78 -0.51 -0.37
C GLU A 54 -16.74 -0.04 -1.83
N GLY A 55 -17.03 -0.91 -2.80
CA GLY A 55 -17.02 -0.60 -4.25
C GLY A 55 -15.63 -0.31 -4.81
N ILE A 56 -14.58 -0.79 -4.14
CA ILE A 56 -13.18 -0.57 -4.51
C ILE A 56 -12.71 -1.74 -5.37
N PHE A 57 -12.42 -1.43 -6.62
CA PHE A 57 -11.90 -2.38 -7.62
C PHE A 57 -10.47 -2.06 -8.04
N PHE A 58 -10.00 -0.87 -7.68
CA PHE A 58 -8.75 -0.30 -8.13
C PHE A 58 -8.14 0.56 -7.03
N THR A 59 -6.81 0.63 -7.01
CA THR A 59 -6.06 1.44 -6.04
C THR A 59 -5.00 2.30 -6.73
N ILE A 60 -4.70 3.48 -6.16
CA ILE A 60 -3.45 4.19 -6.46
C ILE A 60 -2.53 3.95 -5.27
N VAL A 61 -1.36 3.37 -5.51
CA VAL A 61 -0.52 2.84 -4.44
C VAL A 61 0.67 3.76 -4.20
N ILE A 62 0.84 4.19 -2.95
CA ILE A 62 1.92 5.08 -2.55
C ILE A 62 2.85 4.33 -1.60
N PHE A 63 4.14 4.33 -1.94
CA PHE A 63 5.20 3.89 -1.06
C PHE A 63 6.11 5.05 -0.68
N GLY A 64 6.73 4.98 0.49
CA GLY A 64 7.68 5.99 0.93
C GLY A 64 8.13 5.81 2.37
N SER A 65 9.07 6.66 2.78
CA SER A 65 9.60 6.66 4.15
C SER A 65 8.50 6.85 5.20
N SER A 66 8.45 5.93 6.17
CA SER A 66 7.67 6.09 7.41
C SER A 66 8.25 7.13 8.37
N ARG A 67 9.48 7.60 8.10
CA ARG A 67 10.18 8.62 8.90
C ARG A 67 9.99 10.03 8.37
N ALA A 68 9.37 10.21 7.20
CA ALA A 68 9.06 11.53 6.67
C ALA A 68 8.20 12.32 7.65
N ILE A 69 8.29 13.65 7.61
CA ILE A 69 7.66 14.51 8.61
C ILE A 69 6.96 15.69 7.94
N SER A 70 5.80 16.07 8.47
CA SER A 70 5.11 17.29 8.08
C SER A 70 5.80 18.52 8.67
N TYR A 71 5.49 19.70 8.13
CA TYR A 71 6.02 20.96 8.65
C TYR A 71 5.66 21.16 10.13
N GLU A 72 4.38 20.96 10.47
CA GLU A 72 3.86 21.19 11.82
C GLU A 72 4.54 20.29 12.84
N LYS A 73 4.73 19.01 12.49
CA LYS A 73 5.38 18.04 13.36
C LYS A 73 6.88 18.27 13.48
N TYR A 74 7.53 18.76 12.41
CA TYR A 74 8.93 19.14 12.46
C TYR A 74 9.14 20.33 13.42
N GLU A 75 8.37 21.42 13.24
CA GLU A 75 8.48 22.60 14.09
C GLU A 75 8.13 22.28 15.55
N SER A 76 7.07 21.51 15.82
CA SER A 76 6.70 21.15 17.20
C SER A 76 7.80 20.34 17.90
N ASN A 77 8.41 19.38 17.18
CA ASN A 77 9.48 18.56 17.72
C ASN A 77 10.77 19.36 17.90
N LYS A 78 11.09 20.25 16.95
CA LYS A 78 12.26 21.11 17.02
C LYS A 78 12.21 22.00 18.25
N ILE A 79 11.10 22.73 18.44
CA ILE A 79 10.87 23.59 19.62
C ILE A 79 10.98 22.76 20.91
N LYS A 80 10.37 21.57 20.94
CA LYS A 80 10.45 20.67 22.10
C LYS A 80 11.89 20.31 22.44
N TYR A 81 12.69 19.87 21.46
CA TYR A 81 14.08 19.46 21.70
C TYR A 81 14.99 20.65 22.05
N GLU A 82 14.81 21.80 21.40
CA GLU A 82 15.56 23.02 21.70
C GLU A 82 15.28 23.52 23.13
N ASN A 83 14.02 23.47 23.59
CA ASN A 83 13.67 23.82 24.96
C ASN A 83 14.30 22.85 25.98
N GLN A 84 14.25 21.54 25.71
CA GLN A 84 14.90 20.54 26.57
C GLN A 84 16.42 20.77 26.68
N LEU A 85 17.10 21.06 25.56
CA LEU A 85 18.53 21.38 25.58
C LEU A 85 18.83 22.68 26.34
N LYS A 86 17.96 23.68 26.23
CA LYS A 86 18.08 24.94 26.97
C LYS A 86 18.01 24.72 28.48
N GLU A 87 17.08 23.89 28.96
CA GLU A 87 16.96 23.54 30.39
C GLU A 87 18.24 22.86 30.92
N PHE A 88 18.85 21.96 30.13
CA PHE A 88 20.13 21.35 30.51
C PHE A 88 21.28 22.36 30.55
N HIS A 89 21.34 23.29 29.59
CA HIS A 89 22.37 24.33 29.56
C HIS A 89 22.22 25.35 30.70
N GLU A 90 21.00 25.65 31.14
CA GLU A 90 20.74 26.50 32.30
C GLU A 90 21.24 25.86 33.59
N LYS A 91 20.95 24.58 33.83
CA LYS A 91 21.49 23.83 34.98
C LYS A 91 23.02 23.84 35.03
N GLN A 92 23.68 23.67 33.88
CA GLN A 92 25.14 23.74 33.79
C GLN A 92 25.69 25.14 34.09
N LYS A 93 25.00 26.21 33.64
CA LYS A 93 25.37 27.61 33.95
C LYS A 93 25.24 27.92 35.43
N ASP A 94 24.24 27.34 36.11
CA ASP A 94 24.03 27.47 37.54
C ASP A 94 24.99 26.59 38.38
N ASN A 95 26.01 25.98 37.75
CA ASN A 95 26.95 25.03 38.35
C ASN A 95 26.27 23.83 39.04
N ILE A 96 25.06 23.46 38.61
CA ILE A 96 24.36 22.28 39.09
C ILE A 96 24.88 21.06 38.32
N PRO A 97 25.54 20.08 38.98
CA PRO A 97 26.02 18.88 38.30
C PRO A 97 24.85 18.06 37.75
N LEU A 98 24.92 17.67 36.48
CA LEU A 98 23.95 16.74 35.90
C LEU A 98 24.23 15.32 36.41
N SER A 99 23.17 14.60 36.75
CA SER A 99 23.25 13.17 37.03
C SER A 99 23.57 12.35 35.77
N ASP A 100 24.07 11.12 35.94
CA ASP A 100 24.33 10.20 34.82
C ASP A 100 23.09 9.97 33.94
N THR A 101 21.90 10.00 34.55
CA THR A 101 20.62 9.88 33.84
C THR A 101 20.34 11.11 32.99
N GLU A 102 20.58 12.31 33.53
CA GLU A 102 20.40 13.57 32.79
C GLU A 102 21.42 13.72 31.65
N ILE A 103 22.65 13.26 31.84
CA ILE A 103 23.66 13.22 30.77
C ILE A 103 23.18 12.32 29.63
N LYS A 104 22.65 11.12 29.93
CA LYS A 104 22.07 10.23 28.92
C LYS A 104 20.89 10.87 28.20
N GLN A 105 20.02 11.56 28.93
CA GLN A 105 18.88 12.28 28.34
C GLN A 105 19.34 13.41 27.42
N TYR A 106 20.32 14.21 27.84
CA TYR A 106 20.91 15.26 27.03
C TYR A 106 21.43 14.73 25.69
N GLU A 107 22.25 13.67 25.73
CA GLU A 107 22.78 13.04 24.52
C GLU A 107 21.66 12.45 23.64
N GLN A 108 20.61 11.90 24.25
CA GLN A 108 19.47 11.39 23.49
C GLN A 108 18.72 12.52 22.77
N VAL A 109 18.43 13.63 23.45
CA VAL A 109 17.76 14.80 22.85
C VAL A 109 18.59 15.38 21.70
N LYS A 110 19.91 15.49 21.88
CA LYS A 110 20.83 15.95 20.84
C LYS A 110 20.80 15.04 19.60
N ASN A 111 20.81 13.72 19.80
CA ASN A 111 20.70 12.75 18.71
C ASN A 111 19.35 12.80 18.01
N ASP A 112 18.26 13.02 18.75
CA ASP A 112 16.92 13.15 18.18
C ASP A 112 16.77 14.44 17.37
N LEU A 113 17.38 15.54 17.80
CA LEU A 113 17.44 16.80 17.04
C LEU A 113 18.26 16.65 15.75
N ASP A 114 19.43 16.01 15.80
CA ASP A 114 20.23 15.72 14.59
C ASP A 114 19.45 14.85 13.58
N ARG A 115 18.75 13.82 14.07
CA ARG A 115 17.85 13.00 13.24
C ARG A 115 16.72 13.83 12.63
N LEU A 116 16.14 14.76 13.40
CA LEU A 116 15.07 15.64 12.93
C LEU A 116 15.57 16.56 11.81
N GLU A 117 16.75 17.18 11.96
CA GLU A 117 17.38 18.01 10.93
C GLU A 117 17.64 17.23 9.64
N LYS A 118 18.10 15.98 9.75
CA LYS A 118 18.27 15.06 8.60
C LYS A 118 16.97 14.75 7.87
N LEU A 119 15.80 15.00 8.46
CA LEU A 119 14.48 14.76 7.86
C LEU A 119 13.85 16.03 7.28
N LYS A 120 14.47 17.21 7.42
CA LYS A 120 13.94 18.49 6.96
C LYS A 120 13.58 18.49 5.47
N TRP A 121 14.36 17.80 4.64
CA TRP A 121 14.09 17.64 3.20
C TRP A 121 12.71 17.04 2.92
N SER A 122 12.21 16.18 3.81
CA SER A 122 10.96 15.44 3.60
C SER A 122 9.72 16.31 3.74
N ILE A 123 9.81 17.47 4.40
CA ILE A 123 8.69 18.39 4.62
C ILE A 123 8.05 18.81 3.28
N LYS A 124 8.89 19.19 2.31
CA LYS A 124 8.44 19.56 0.96
C LYS A 124 7.70 18.40 0.31
N TYR A 125 8.31 17.21 0.30
CA TYR A 125 7.70 16.04 -0.33
C TYR A 125 6.44 15.56 0.39
N TYR A 126 6.30 15.83 1.69
CA TYR A 126 5.13 15.46 2.49
C TYR A 126 3.91 16.23 2.01
N SER A 127 4.02 17.55 1.81
CA SER A 127 2.92 18.34 1.25
C SER A 127 2.65 17.98 -0.21
N GLN A 128 3.69 17.74 -1.01
CA GLN A 128 3.53 17.39 -2.43
C GLN A 128 2.77 16.08 -2.65
N ILE A 129 3.09 15.01 -1.90
CA ILE A 129 2.37 13.73 -2.07
C ILE A 129 0.92 13.82 -1.57
N SER A 130 0.67 14.62 -0.53
CA SER A 130 -0.68 14.87 -0.05
C SER A 130 -1.53 15.55 -1.14
N GLU A 131 -1.00 16.60 -1.76
CA GLU A 131 -1.68 17.31 -2.84
C GLU A 131 -1.83 16.47 -4.11
N LEU A 132 -0.82 15.67 -4.49
CA LEU A 132 -0.93 14.74 -5.62
C LEU A 132 -2.07 13.72 -5.40
N CYS A 133 -2.13 13.10 -4.22
CA CYS A 133 -3.20 12.16 -3.89
C CYS A 133 -4.57 12.83 -3.90
N LYS A 134 -4.67 14.08 -3.40
CA LYS A 134 -5.90 14.87 -3.46
C LYS A 134 -6.36 15.08 -4.90
N LYS A 135 -5.46 15.49 -5.80
CA LYS A 135 -5.77 15.69 -7.24
C LYS A 135 -6.22 14.39 -7.90
N LEU A 136 -5.52 13.28 -7.67
CA LEU A 136 -5.89 11.97 -8.21
C LEU A 136 -7.24 11.50 -7.70
N THR A 137 -7.52 11.66 -6.41
CA THR A 137 -8.83 11.35 -5.82
C THR A 137 -9.94 12.15 -6.49
N LEU A 138 -9.77 13.47 -6.62
CA LEU A 138 -10.77 14.33 -7.27
C LEU A 138 -11.01 13.95 -8.74
N PHE A 139 -9.96 13.53 -9.48
CA PHE A 139 -10.12 13.07 -10.85
C PHE A 139 -11.08 11.87 -10.95
N PHE A 140 -10.92 10.87 -10.09
CA PHE A 140 -11.78 9.67 -10.14
C PHE A 140 -13.24 9.96 -9.73
N GLU A 141 -13.52 11.10 -9.12
CA GLU A 141 -14.88 11.58 -8.84
C GLU A 141 -15.55 12.25 -10.04
N THR A 142 -14.78 12.62 -11.06
CA THR A 142 -15.33 13.20 -12.30
C THR A 142 -15.97 12.13 -13.19
N GLN A 143 -16.84 12.56 -14.11
CA GLN A 143 -17.41 11.67 -15.12
C GLN A 143 -16.32 11.01 -15.97
N GLU A 144 -15.30 11.78 -16.39
CA GLU A 144 -14.18 11.27 -17.17
C GLU A 144 -13.40 10.19 -16.40
N GLY A 145 -13.10 10.44 -15.12
CA GLY A 145 -12.42 9.46 -14.27
C GLY A 145 -13.23 8.18 -14.09
N GLN A 146 -14.55 8.30 -13.91
CA GLN A 146 -15.46 7.15 -13.83
C GLN A 146 -15.50 6.35 -15.14
N ASP A 147 -15.50 7.01 -16.30
CA ASP A 147 -15.48 6.33 -17.60
C ASP A 147 -14.17 5.58 -17.82
N VAL A 148 -13.03 6.15 -17.43
CA VAL A 148 -11.71 5.50 -17.47
C VAL A 148 -11.73 4.20 -16.67
N VAL A 149 -12.20 4.21 -15.42
CA VAL A 149 -12.17 3.01 -14.56
C VAL A 149 -13.22 1.96 -14.95
N LYS A 150 -14.37 2.37 -15.49
CA LYS A 150 -15.37 1.45 -16.05
C LYS A 150 -14.80 0.65 -17.22
N ASN A 151 -14.05 1.31 -18.09
CA ASN A 151 -13.38 0.66 -19.23
C ASN A 151 -12.28 -0.32 -18.80
N MET A 152 -11.75 -0.18 -17.59
CA MET A 152 -10.73 -1.08 -17.04
C MET A 152 -11.30 -2.31 -16.32
N LEU A 153 -12.58 -2.29 -15.90
CA LEU A 153 -13.19 -3.41 -15.19
C LEU A 153 -13.02 -4.77 -15.90
N PRO A 154 -13.20 -4.90 -17.22
CA PRO A 154 -13.05 -6.19 -17.91
C PRO A 154 -11.63 -6.80 -17.81
N GLN A 155 -10.63 -5.99 -17.45
CA GLN A 155 -9.24 -6.44 -17.28
C GLN A 155 -9.00 -7.13 -15.92
N LEU A 156 -9.95 -7.02 -14.98
CA LEU A 156 -9.88 -7.74 -13.72
C LEU A 156 -10.04 -9.26 -13.94
N PRO A 157 -9.34 -10.12 -13.17
CA PRO A 157 -9.49 -11.56 -13.28
C PRO A 157 -10.95 -11.99 -13.09
N LYS A 158 -11.42 -12.99 -13.87
CA LYS A 158 -12.77 -13.56 -13.68
C LYS A 158 -13.01 -14.05 -12.24
N SER A 159 -11.95 -14.49 -11.55
CA SER A 159 -12.01 -14.89 -10.15
C SER A 159 -12.39 -13.75 -9.20
N HIS A 160 -12.20 -12.50 -9.61
CA HIS A 160 -12.67 -11.32 -8.90
C HIS A 160 -14.21 -11.26 -8.81
N TYR A 161 -14.91 -11.97 -9.70
CA TYR A 161 -16.38 -12.07 -9.74
C TYR A 161 -16.94 -13.41 -9.23
N LEU A 162 -16.08 -14.36 -8.81
CA LEU A 162 -16.51 -15.73 -8.44
C LEU A 162 -17.46 -15.80 -7.24
N PHE A 163 -17.42 -14.82 -6.34
CA PHE A 163 -18.27 -14.80 -5.14
C PHE A 163 -19.35 -13.73 -5.24
N LYS A 164 -20.60 -14.12 -5.02
CA LYS A 164 -21.77 -13.23 -5.02
C LYS A 164 -21.61 -12.15 -3.95
N ASN A 165 -21.65 -10.88 -4.34
CA ASN A 165 -21.75 -9.79 -3.38
C ASN A 165 -23.22 -9.34 -3.29
N LYS A 166 -23.81 -9.41 -2.10
CA LYS A 166 -25.22 -9.04 -1.84
C LYS A 166 -25.51 -7.58 -2.18
N ASN A 167 -24.50 -6.70 -2.18
CA ASN A 167 -24.66 -5.28 -2.49
C ASN A 167 -24.53 -4.96 -4.00
N PHE A 168 -24.10 -5.91 -4.82
CA PHE A 168 -23.73 -5.67 -6.24
C PHE A 168 -24.47 -6.56 -7.26
N GLU A 169 -25.47 -7.34 -6.86
CA GLU A 169 -26.48 -7.94 -7.76
C GLU A 169 -27.87 -7.84 -7.12
N THR A 170 -28.91 -7.37 -7.82
CA THR A 170 -29.67 -8.18 -8.80
C THR A 170 -30.35 -7.39 -9.95
N GLN A 171 -30.39 -8.00 -11.15
CA GLN A 171 -31.63 -8.21 -11.93
C GLN A 171 -31.66 -9.68 -12.40
N GLU A 172 -32.87 -10.24 -12.55
CA GLU A 172 -33.23 -11.66 -12.68
C GLU A 172 -32.57 -12.49 -13.82
N ASN A 173 -31.67 -11.91 -14.63
CA ASN A 173 -31.23 -12.52 -15.90
C ASN A 173 -29.73 -12.89 -15.95
N GLY A 174 -29.05 -13.03 -14.81
CA GLY A 174 -27.64 -13.47 -14.76
C GLY A 174 -26.62 -12.48 -15.34
N LYS A 175 -26.99 -11.19 -15.50
CA LYS A 175 -26.06 -10.10 -15.82
C LYS A 175 -25.67 -9.36 -14.54
N ILE A 176 -24.36 -9.32 -14.24
CA ILE A 176 -23.80 -8.57 -13.11
C ILE A 176 -24.23 -7.09 -13.23
N LYS A 177 -24.90 -6.55 -12.23
CA LYS A 177 -25.23 -5.12 -12.17
C LYS A 177 -23.92 -4.38 -11.91
N GLN A 178 -23.39 -3.70 -12.91
CA GLN A 178 -22.21 -2.86 -12.71
C GLN A 178 -22.55 -1.77 -11.68
N PRO A 179 -21.64 -1.48 -10.73
CA PRO A 179 -21.88 -0.45 -9.75
C PRO A 179 -22.07 0.91 -10.43
N ASN A 180 -23.00 1.73 -9.93
CA ASN A 180 -23.24 3.07 -10.46
C ASN A 180 -21.96 3.94 -10.36
N LYS A 181 -21.15 3.70 -9.32
CA LYS A 181 -19.88 4.37 -9.06
C LYS A 181 -18.81 3.34 -8.69
N ILE A 182 -17.63 3.46 -9.30
CA ILE A 182 -16.45 2.67 -8.97
C ILE A 182 -15.55 3.54 -8.13
N ASN A 183 -15.21 3.08 -6.92
CA ASN A 183 -14.28 3.79 -6.06
C ASN A 183 -12.84 3.38 -6.41
N VAL A 184 -11.97 4.37 -6.56
CA VAL A 184 -10.52 4.18 -6.57
C VAL A 184 -10.00 4.64 -5.23
N ALA A 185 -9.31 3.76 -4.51
CA ALA A 185 -8.77 4.09 -3.21
C ALA A 185 -7.30 4.50 -3.30
N VAL A 186 -6.91 5.53 -2.55
CA VAL A 186 -5.49 5.77 -2.26
C VAL A 186 -5.06 4.73 -1.23
N CYS A 187 -4.08 3.90 -1.62
CA CYS A 187 -3.62 2.75 -0.86
C CYS A 187 -2.18 2.97 -0.40
N THR A 188 -1.92 2.73 0.88
CA THR A 188 -0.58 2.83 1.46
C THR A 188 -0.31 1.65 2.40
N GLY A 189 0.92 1.57 2.90
CA GLY A 189 1.27 0.64 3.99
C GLY A 189 0.70 1.01 5.36
N GLY A 190 -0.07 2.10 5.46
CA GLY A 190 -0.82 2.54 6.64
C GLY A 190 -0.05 3.14 7.80
N GLY A 191 1.28 3.19 7.71
CA GLY A 191 2.13 3.82 8.71
C GLY A 191 2.18 5.36 8.64
N PRO A 192 3.05 5.99 9.43
CA PRO A 192 3.29 7.44 9.42
C PRO A 192 4.08 7.91 8.17
N GLY A 193 4.41 9.20 8.12
CA GLY A 193 5.29 9.76 7.08
C GLY A 193 4.59 9.93 5.74
N PHE A 194 5.23 9.54 4.64
CA PHE A 194 4.63 9.73 3.31
C PHE A 194 3.36 8.90 3.08
N MET A 195 3.22 7.77 3.79
CA MET A 195 1.99 6.98 3.80
C MET A 195 0.83 7.80 4.41
N GLU A 196 1.03 8.36 5.59
CA GLU A 196 0.06 9.25 6.25
C GLU A 196 -0.27 10.47 5.39
N ALA A 197 0.73 11.11 4.78
CA ALA A 197 0.53 12.27 3.89
C ALA A 197 -0.38 11.95 2.70
N ALA A 198 -0.16 10.79 2.06
CA ALA A 198 -0.98 10.32 0.95
C ALA A 198 -2.41 10.02 1.38
N ASN A 199 -2.59 9.29 2.50
CA ASN A 199 -3.91 9.01 3.07
C ASN A 199 -4.66 10.31 3.42
N LYS A 200 -3.97 11.28 4.04
CA LYS A 200 -4.49 12.61 4.35
C LYS A 200 -5.03 13.31 3.11
N GLY A 201 -4.23 13.34 2.03
CA GLY A 201 -4.62 13.98 0.77
C GLY A 201 -5.89 13.40 0.17
N SER A 202 -6.02 12.08 0.18
CA SER A 202 -7.25 11.41 -0.25
C SER A 202 -8.45 11.76 0.63
N LYS A 203 -8.26 11.75 1.95
CA LYS A 203 -9.31 12.03 2.94
C LYS A 203 -9.84 13.46 2.82
N GLU A 204 -8.96 14.43 2.58
CA GLU A 204 -9.33 15.83 2.34
C GLU A 204 -10.18 16.02 1.07
N ALA A 205 -10.04 15.12 0.08
CA ALA A 205 -10.87 15.06 -1.11
C ALA A 205 -12.12 14.18 -0.96
N ASN A 206 -12.46 13.73 0.25
CA ASN A 206 -13.55 12.79 0.53
C ASN A 206 -13.44 11.44 -0.22
N GLY A 207 -12.23 11.04 -0.61
CA GLY A 207 -11.96 9.76 -1.25
C GLY A 207 -11.81 8.61 -0.27
N LYS A 208 -11.78 7.39 -0.82
CA LYS A 208 -11.48 6.17 -0.06
C LYS A 208 -10.01 6.10 0.28
N SER A 209 -9.69 5.96 1.56
CA SER A 209 -8.32 5.94 2.08
C SER A 209 -8.03 4.58 2.72
N LEU A 210 -7.15 3.81 2.08
CA LEU A 210 -6.88 2.40 2.36
C LEU A 210 -5.50 2.22 2.98
N GLY A 211 -5.44 1.44 4.06
CA GLY A 211 -4.23 1.08 4.78
C GLY A 211 -4.01 -0.42 4.84
N PHE A 212 -2.91 -0.89 4.26
CA PHE A 212 -2.44 -2.26 4.39
C PHE A 212 -1.22 -2.29 5.33
N SER A 213 -1.48 -2.29 6.63
CA SER A 213 -0.45 -2.35 7.68
C SER A 213 0.04 -3.77 7.89
N ILE A 214 1.20 -3.92 8.53
CA ILE A 214 1.80 -5.23 8.84
C ILE A 214 2.09 -5.29 10.33
N LYS A 215 1.66 -6.37 11.00
CA LYS A 215 1.87 -6.49 12.45
C LYS A 215 3.36 -6.48 12.81
N LEU A 216 3.84 -5.39 13.42
CA LEU A 216 5.20 -5.26 13.93
C LEU A 216 5.19 -5.00 15.45
N PRO A 217 6.21 -5.45 16.21
CA PRO A 217 6.26 -5.27 17.67
C PRO A 217 6.28 -3.81 18.15
N PHE A 218 6.62 -2.88 17.27
CA PHE A 218 6.88 -1.47 17.59
C PHE A 218 5.94 -0.51 16.84
N GLU A 219 4.98 -1.01 16.05
CA GLU A 219 4.05 -0.16 15.32
C GLU A 219 2.94 0.34 16.26
N LYS A 220 2.61 1.63 16.17
CA LYS A 220 1.63 2.30 17.04
C LYS A 220 0.18 2.17 16.54
N GLY A 221 -0.04 1.42 15.47
CA GLY A 221 -1.32 1.35 14.74
C GLY A 221 -1.30 2.15 13.43
N PRO A 222 -2.40 2.08 12.67
CA PRO A 222 -2.56 2.80 11.41
C PRO A 222 -2.61 4.32 11.62
N ASN A 223 -2.25 5.08 10.59
CA ASN A 223 -2.40 6.53 10.61
C ASN A 223 -3.89 6.96 10.63
N PRO A 224 -4.21 8.16 11.17
CA PRO A 224 -5.59 8.55 11.45
C PRO A 224 -6.43 8.91 10.22
N TYR A 225 -5.84 8.90 9.02
CA TYR A 225 -6.52 9.27 7.77
C TYR A 225 -7.03 8.07 6.99
N ILE A 226 -6.82 6.85 7.47
CA ILE A 226 -7.36 5.62 6.90
C ILE A 226 -8.83 5.48 7.32
N ASP A 227 -9.69 5.03 6.41
CA ASP A 227 -11.07 4.73 6.74
C ASP A 227 -11.15 3.49 7.64
N GLU A 228 -12.01 3.51 8.65
CA GLU A 228 -12.12 2.43 9.64
C GLU A 228 -12.33 1.04 8.99
N ASN A 229 -13.22 0.95 7.99
CA ASN A 229 -13.50 -0.28 7.24
C ASN A 229 -12.40 -0.66 6.22
N LEU A 230 -11.39 0.19 6.04
CA LEU A 230 -10.28 0.02 5.10
C LEU A 230 -8.91 0.00 5.81
N SER A 231 -8.90 -0.26 7.12
CA SER A 231 -7.69 -0.46 7.89
C SER A 231 -7.42 -1.94 8.11
N PHE A 232 -6.54 -2.54 7.29
CA PHE A 232 -6.18 -3.95 7.40
C PHE A 232 -4.82 -4.10 8.07
N VAL A 233 -4.72 -5.09 8.97
CA VAL A 233 -3.46 -5.48 9.62
C VAL A 233 -3.15 -6.91 9.21
N PHE A 234 -2.16 -7.06 8.34
CA PHE A 234 -1.71 -8.37 7.90
C PHE A 234 -0.81 -9.02 8.95
N HIS A 235 -0.87 -10.33 9.04
CA HIS A 235 0.10 -11.15 9.76
C HIS A 235 1.20 -11.65 8.81
N TYR A 236 0.87 -11.96 7.56
CA TYR A 236 1.82 -12.45 6.57
C TYR A 236 2.28 -11.34 5.62
N PHE A 237 3.60 -11.21 5.42
CA PHE A 237 4.15 -10.19 4.51
C PHE A 237 3.74 -10.39 3.05
N PHE A 238 3.69 -11.65 2.58
CA PHE A 238 3.43 -11.94 1.17
C PHE A 238 1.97 -11.70 0.77
N THR A 239 1.01 -11.89 1.68
CA THR A 239 -0.40 -11.58 1.43
C THR A 239 -0.59 -10.07 1.33
N ARG A 240 0.07 -9.30 2.20
CA ARG A 240 0.11 -7.84 2.14
C ARG A 240 0.67 -7.33 0.80
N LYS A 241 1.84 -7.83 0.40
CA LYS A 241 2.50 -7.46 -0.86
C LYS A 241 1.63 -7.76 -2.08
N PHE A 242 0.99 -8.93 -2.08
CA PHE A 242 -0.01 -9.26 -3.10
C PHE A 242 -1.10 -8.19 -3.19
N TRP A 243 -1.71 -7.78 -2.08
CA TRP A 243 -2.82 -6.83 -2.09
C TRP A 243 -2.40 -5.41 -2.48
N LEU A 244 -1.18 -4.99 -2.09
CA LEU A 244 -0.60 -3.74 -2.56
C LEU A 244 -0.46 -3.70 -4.08
N VAL A 245 -0.18 -4.83 -4.72
CA VAL A 245 0.06 -4.90 -6.17
C VAL A 245 -1.22 -5.19 -6.97
N TYR A 246 -2.06 -6.10 -6.50
CA TYR A 246 -3.10 -6.77 -7.31
C TYR A 246 -4.12 -5.82 -7.95
N LEU A 247 -4.50 -4.74 -7.27
CA LEU A 247 -5.51 -3.77 -7.75
C LEU A 247 -4.91 -2.43 -8.22
N SER A 248 -3.59 -2.29 -8.22
CA SER A 248 -2.88 -1.02 -8.45
C SER A 248 -3.06 -0.46 -9.87
N LEU A 249 -3.64 0.71 -10.02
CA LEU A 249 -3.72 1.51 -11.27
C LEU A 249 -2.44 2.27 -11.56
N ALA A 250 -1.69 2.62 -10.53
CA ALA A 250 -0.40 3.29 -10.61
C ALA A 250 0.37 3.04 -9.31
N PHE A 251 1.69 3.13 -9.41
CA PHE A 251 2.58 3.17 -8.26
C PHE A 251 3.29 4.53 -8.21
N ILE A 252 3.21 5.19 -7.05
CA ILE A 252 3.94 6.42 -6.77
C ILE A 252 4.93 6.11 -5.64
N ILE A 253 6.21 6.12 -5.97
CA ILE A 253 7.29 5.74 -5.07
C ILE A 253 8.01 7.01 -4.62
N MET A 254 7.71 7.43 -3.39
CA MET A 254 8.37 8.54 -2.71
C MET A 254 9.73 8.10 -2.14
N PRO A 255 10.64 9.03 -1.82
CA PRO A 255 11.91 8.69 -1.20
C PRO A 255 11.71 7.86 0.08
N GLY A 256 12.48 6.79 0.22
CA GLY A 256 12.22 5.76 1.23
C GLY A 256 13.42 4.90 1.60
N GLY A 257 13.26 4.11 2.66
CA GLY A 257 14.28 3.17 3.12
C GLY A 257 14.11 1.77 2.50
N PHE A 258 14.65 0.76 3.18
CA PHE A 258 14.60 -0.63 2.69
C PHE A 258 13.21 -1.16 2.38
N GLY A 259 12.19 -0.82 3.18
CA GLY A 259 10.82 -1.26 2.88
C GLY A 259 10.30 -0.69 1.55
N THR A 260 10.61 0.56 1.24
CA THR A 260 10.24 1.18 -0.05
C THR A 260 11.02 0.58 -1.21
N LEU A 261 12.31 0.28 -0.99
CA LEU A 261 13.16 -0.36 -2.00
C LEU A 261 12.73 -1.81 -2.28
N ASP A 262 12.34 -2.56 -1.26
CA ASP A 262 11.79 -3.91 -1.39
C ASP A 262 10.55 -3.93 -2.30
N GLU A 263 9.58 -3.06 -2.03
CA GLU A 263 8.37 -2.93 -2.85
C GLU A 263 8.70 -2.45 -4.29
N LEU A 264 9.61 -1.48 -4.44
CA LEU A 264 10.05 -1.03 -5.76
C LEU A 264 10.68 -2.18 -6.57
N MET A 265 11.64 -2.90 -5.99
CA MET A 265 12.32 -4.00 -6.70
C MET A 265 11.36 -5.14 -7.04
N GLU A 266 10.40 -5.43 -6.16
CA GLU A 266 9.35 -6.41 -6.44
C GLU A 266 8.48 -5.97 -7.63
N ILE A 267 8.04 -4.71 -7.66
CA ILE A 267 7.27 -4.14 -8.78
C ILE A 267 8.07 -4.19 -10.09
N LEU A 268 9.35 -3.83 -10.06
CA LEU A 268 10.22 -3.88 -11.25
C LEU A 268 10.39 -5.31 -11.76
N ALA A 269 10.65 -6.26 -10.86
CA ALA A 269 10.77 -7.67 -11.22
C ALA A 269 9.46 -8.23 -11.80
N LEU A 270 8.30 -7.88 -11.22
CA LEU A 270 6.99 -8.27 -11.75
C LEU A 270 6.73 -7.68 -13.14
N LYS A 271 7.19 -6.44 -13.39
CA LYS A 271 7.06 -5.76 -14.69
C LYS A 271 7.93 -6.44 -15.74
N GLN A 272 9.20 -6.65 -15.43
CA GLN A 272 10.15 -7.36 -16.29
C GLN A 272 9.64 -8.76 -16.65
N CYS A 273 9.07 -9.48 -15.67
CA CYS A 273 8.51 -10.82 -15.87
C CYS A 273 7.11 -10.83 -16.52
N LYS A 274 6.57 -9.66 -16.92
CA LYS A 274 5.22 -9.49 -17.49
C LYS A 274 4.12 -10.15 -16.66
N LYS A 275 4.24 -10.06 -15.33
CA LYS A 275 3.29 -10.66 -14.37
C LYS A 275 2.13 -9.75 -14.03
N PHE A 276 2.24 -8.45 -14.33
CA PHE A 276 1.06 -7.61 -14.32
C PHE A 276 0.13 -7.99 -15.47
N LYS A 277 -1.16 -8.16 -15.16
CA LYS A 277 -2.17 -8.37 -16.20
C LYS A 277 -2.34 -7.19 -17.14
N ARG A 278 -1.97 -6.00 -16.67
CA ARG A 278 -2.02 -4.73 -17.39
C ARG A 278 -0.72 -3.98 -17.17
N ASN A 279 -0.32 -3.17 -18.13
CA ASN A 279 0.80 -2.27 -17.89
C ASN A 279 0.37 -1.26 -16.81
N VAL A 280 1.28 -0.92 -15.89
CA VAL A 280 1.02 -0.01 -14.76
C VAL A 280 2.13 1.04 -14.74
N PRO A 281 1.80 2.34 -14.67
CA PRO A 281 2.80 3.38 -14.59
C PRO A 281 3.47 3.36 -13.21
N ILE A 282 4.80 3.48 -13.22
CA ILE A 282 5.63 3.54 -12.01
C ILE A 282 6.29 4.91 -11.99
N ILE A 283 5.91 5.72 -11.00
CA ILE A 283 6.37 7.09 -10.83
C ILE A 283 7.35 7.13 -9.67
N LEU A 284 8.58 7.53 -9.93
CA LEU A 284 9.60 7.77 -8.90
C LEU A 284 9.65 9.27 -8.59
N PHE A 285 9.14 9.66 -7.43
CA PHE A 285 9.10 11.07 -7.02
C PHE A 285 10.37 11.43 -6.24
N GLY A 286 11.04 12.54 -6.59
CA GLY A 286 12.32 12.94 -5.99
C GLY A 286 13.52 12.61 -6.88
N LYS A 287 13.74 13.35 -7.97
CA LYS A 287 14.77 13.01 -8.99
C LYS A 287 16.15 12.85 -8.37
N GLN A 288 16.56 13.81 -7.53
CA GLN A 288 17.88 13.79 -6.90
C GLN A 288 18.06 12.55 -6.01
N PHE A 289 17.03 12.17 -5.23
CA PHE A 289 17.08 11.01 -4.37
C PHE A 289 17.29 9.73 -5.18
N TRP A 290 16.43 9.49 -6.17
CA TRP A 290 16.48 8.24 -6.95
C TRP A 290 17.77 8.09 -7.75
N LYS A 291 18.25 9.17 -8.39
CA LYS A 291 19.53 9.17 -9.10
C LYS A 291 20.75 8.93 -8.20
N SER A 292 20.63 9.20 -6.89
CA SER A 292 21.72 9.00 -5.93
C SER A 292 21.72 7.62 -5.28
N ILE A 293 20.57 6.95 -5.21
CA ILE A 293 20.41 5.67 -4.48
C ILE A 293 20.48 4.47 -5.42
N ILE A 294 19.95 4.59 -6.64
CA ILE A 294 20.00 3.51 -7.65
C ILE A 294 20.41 4.13 -8.98
N ASN A 295 21.49 3.60 -9.56
CA ASN A 295 21.86 3.91 -10.93
C ASN A 295 21.28 2.83 -11.86
N PHE A 296 20.07 3.07 -12.38
CA PHE A 296 19.37 2.14 -13.27
C PHE A 296 20.12 1.94 -14.60
N ASP A 297 20.80 2.96 -15.10
CA ASP A 297 21.56 2.88 -16.36
C ASP A 297 22.70 1.86 -16.25
N MET A 298 23.35 1.77 -15.08
CA MET A 298 24.39 0.76 -14.86
C MET A 298 23.83 -0.66 -14.91
N LEU A 299 22.58 -0.90 -14.50
CA LEU A 299 21.98 -2.23 -14.63
C LEU A 299 21.88 -2.65 -16.10
N VAL A 300 21.63 -1.69 -17.00
CA VAL A 300 21.64 -1.91 -18.45
C VAL A 300 23.06 -2.12 -18.96
N GLU A 301 24.01 -1.27 -18.54
CA GLU A 301 25.43 -1.37 -18.96
C GLU A 301 26.06 -2.71 -18.57
N TYR A 302 25.74 -3.23 -17.38
CA TYR A 302 26.19 -4.55 -16.93
C TYR A 302 25.39 -5.72 -17.55
N GLY A 303 24.40 -5.46 -18.41
CA GLY A 303 23.59 -6.48 -19.07
C GLY A 303 22.60 -7.22 -18.16
N LEU A 304 22.18 -6.58 -17.05
CA LEU A 304 21.27 -7.17 -16.06
C LEU A 304 19.79 -6.84 -16.32
N THR A 305 19.51 -5.80 -17.09
CA THR A 305 18.16 -5.40 -17.49
C THR A 305 18.16 -4.75 -18.88
N HIS A 306 16.97 -4.57 -19.46
CA HIS A 306 16.80 -3.94 -20.76
C HIS A 306 16.56 -2.42 -20.61
N ILE A 307 16.97 -1.63 -21.59
CA ILE A 307 16.77 -0.17 -21.56
C ILE A 307 15.28 0.18 -21.53
N GLU A 308 14.43 -0.61 -22.18
CA GLU A 308 12.99 -0.42 -22.20
C GLU A 308 12.36 -0.58 -20.80
N ASP A 309 12.95 -1.41 -19.93
CA ASP A 309 12.49 -1.56 -18.55
C ASP A 309 12.77 -0.29 -17.75
N VAL A 310 13.95 0.32 -17.95
CA VAL A 310 14.38 1.58 -17.31
C VAL A 310 13.60 2.78 -17.85
N ASP A 311 13.46 2.90 -19.17
CA ASP A 311 12.70 3.97 -19.85
C ASP A 311 11.21 3.96 -19.46
N SER A 312 10.71 2.82 -18.99
CA SER A 312 9.34 2.69 -18.51
C SER A 312 9.08 3.34 -17.14
N LEU A 313 10.13 3.84 -16.47
CA LEU A 313 10.06 4.53 -15.19
C LEU A 313 9.92 6.03 -15.41
N PHE A 314 8.94 6.64 -14.75
CA PHE A 314 8.73 8.07 -14.82
C PHE A 314 9.29 8.76 -13.58
N ILE A 315 10.42 9.47 -13.71
CA ILE A 315 11.07 10.14 -12.57
C ILE A 315 10.75 11.65 -12.59
N THR A 316 10.11 12.17 -11.53
CA THR A 316 9.71 13.58 -11.46
C THR A 316 9.86 14.20 -10.05
N ASP A 317 9.85 15.54 -9.99
CA ASP A 317 9.70 16.34 -8.76
C ASP A 317 8.41 17.19 -8.79
N SER A 318 7.62 17.09 -9.87
CA SER A 318 6.44 17.89 -10.13
C SER A 318 5.17 17.08 -9.89
N ILE A 319 4.25 17.65 -9.12
CA ILE A 319 2.92 17.10 -8.87
C ILE A 319 2.16 16.96 -10.19
N ASP A 320 2.23 17.99 -11.03
CA ASP A 320 1.48 18.04 -12.28
C ASP A 320 2.01 17.02 -13.28
N GLU A 321 3.33 16.89 -13.41
CA GLU A 321 3.93 15.86 -14.28
C GLU A 321 3.54 14.45 -13.81
N ALA A 322 3.58 14.18 -12.50
CA ALA A 322 3.16 12.88 -11.95
C ALA A 322 1.68 12.60 -12.20
N TYR A 323 0.82 13.58 -11.95
CA TYR A 323 -0.62 13.49 -12.20
C TYR A 323 -0.89 13.21 -13.69
N GLU A 324 -0.34 14.02 -14.59
CA GLU A 324 -0.54 13.86 -16.03
C GLU A 324 0.00 12.52 -16.55
N CYS A 325 1.14 12.06 -16.03
CA CYS A 325 1.68 10.74 -16.37
C CYS A 325 0.66 9.63 -16.03
N VAL A 326 0.11 9.64 -14.81
CA VAL A 326 -0.90 8.66 -14.38
C VAL A 326 -2.13 8.75 -15.26
N ILE A 327 -2.73 9.94 -15.42
CA ILE A 327 -3.99 10.11 -16.14
C ILE A 327 -3.85 9.73 -17.61
N ASN A 328 -2.80 10.20 -18.29
CA ASN A 328 -2.59 9.89 -19.71
C ASN A 328 -2.33 8.40 -19.92
N PHE A 329 -1.58 7.76 -19.03
CA PHE A 329 -1.36 6.32 -19.10
C PHE A 329 -2.69 5.54 -18.97
N LEU A 330 -3.54 5.93 -18.02
CA LEU A 330 -4.84 5.28 -17.82
C LEU A 330 -5.79 5.50 -19.01
N LYS A 331 -5.80 6.70 -19.60
CA LYS A 331 -6.60 6.99 -20.80
C LYS A 331 -6.10 6.20 -22.01
N ASN A 332 -4.79 6.13 -22.23
CA ASN A 332 -4.19 5.47 -23.40
C ASN A 332 -4.22 3.95 -23.34
N SER A 333 -4.17 3.37 -22.13
CA SER A 333 -4.31 1.91 -21.94
C SER A 333 -5.64 1.36 -22.46
N ASN A 334 -6.63 2.22 -22.72
CA ASN A 334 -7.91 1.86 -23.34
C ASN A 334 -7.86 1.72 -24.87
N SER A 335 -6.78 2.16 -25.53
CA SER A 335 -6.63 2.12 -26.99
C SER A 335 -6.00 0.82 -27.52
N THR A 336 -5.32 0.08 -26.66
CA THR A 336 -4.75 -1.23 -26.99
C THR A 336 -5.58 -2.33 -26.35
N THR A 337 -6.50 -2.90 -27.12
CA THR A 337 -7.07 -4.21 -26.80
C THR A 337 -5.92 -5.21 -26.63
N PRO A 338 -5.88 -5.99 -25.53
CA PRO A 338 -4.95 -7.10 -25.43
C PRO A 338 -5.29 -8.05 -26.57
N LYS A 339 -4.39 -8.19 -27.56
CA LYS A 339 -4.41 -9.35 -28.44
C LYS A 339 -4.36 -10.55 -27.51
N GLU A 340 -5.35 -11.43 -27.60
CA GLU A 340 -5.36 -12.72 -26.91
C GLU A 340 -3.96 -13.32 -27.03
N VAL A 341 -3.24 -13.37 -25.91
CA VAL A 341 -2.07 -14.23 -25.80
C VAL A 341 -2.66 -15.62 -25.90
N LYS A 342 -2.61 -16.19 -27.11
CA LYS A 342 -2.78 -17.62 -27.29
C LYS A 342 -1.69 -18.25 -26.44
N ASP A 343 -2.10 -18.89 -25.36
CA ASP A 343 -1.26 -19.86 -24.65
C ASP A 343 -0.71 -20.82 -25.71
N SER A 344 0.56 -20.60 -26.06
CA SER A 344 1.32 -21.47 -26.95
C SER A 344 2.12 -22.37 -26.05
N SER A 345 1.57 -23.58 -25.87
CA SER A 345 2.21 -24.86 -25.49
C SER A 345 3.16 -24.87 -24.31
#